data_AF-A0AAU7QRM8-F1
#
_entry.id   AF-A0AAU7QRM8-F1
#
_cell.length_a   1.000
_cell.length_b   1.000
_cell.length_c   1.000
_cell.angle_alpha   90.00
_cell.angle_beta   90.00
_cell.angle_gamma   90.00
#
_symmetry.space_group_name_H-M   'P 1'
#
loop_
_entity.id
_entity.type
_entity.pdbx_description
1 polymer ?
#
loop_
_entity_poly.entity_id
_entity_poly.type
_entity_poly.pdbx_seq_one_letter_code
_entity_poly.pdbx_strand_id
1 'polypeptide(L)'
;MSRRPAFRRPAVAAQGFTLIELMVAMLLGLIVIGGVVSVFIANQRTYRTNQALGDVQDGSRTAFEMMARDIRDAGLNGCNNNGRVANVLNARPGGTATAKWWANWGNALIGYDHSQTDVAVANGTAEKARVNGTDSLMLLRAEGSGVTVKLNTEPAATFTINESSSDLQAGDVIMVCDPDHAALVQITSLAGGTITHAASGSPGNCSTDLSFPTVCTSTSSYVFTPNAQISKLAAVDWYVGVNPLGGSSLYRIGLENVAGVPTPKAQEMVRDVTGMTLTYHQSGNATFVPASTAGINWALVDAVRVTLTLESVDKKSGTDAKPISRTFTATTTIRNRVI
;
A
#
# COMPACT_ATOMS: atom_id res chain seq x y z
N MET A 1 74.64 -76.93 26.40
CA MET A 1 73.53 -76.02 26.77
C MET A 1 74.09 -74.61 26.92
N SER A 2 73.75 -73.67 26.04
CA SER A 2 74.09 -72.25 26.20
C SER A 2 72.86 -71.42 25.82
N ARG A 3 72.27 -70.75 26.82
CA ARG A 3 71.05 -69.95 26.70
C ARG A 3 71.38 -68.60 26.04
N ARG A 4 70.69 -68.27 24.95
CA ARG A 4 70.71 -66.92 24.35
C ARG A 4 69.95 -65.94 25.26
N PRO A 5 70.50 -64.75 25.58
CA PRO A 5 69.78 -63.75 26.33
C PRO A 5 68.78 -63.00 25.43
N ALA A 6 67.58 -62.76 25.96
CA ALA A 6 66.53 -61.99 25.31
C ALA A 6 66.83 -60.48 25.40
N PHE A 7 66.82 -59.79 24.26
CA PHE A 7 66.87 -58.32 24.22
C PHE A 7 65.54 -57.74 24.71
N ARG A 8 65.55 -57.10 25.89
CA ARG A 8 64.46 -56.21 26.33
C ARG A 8 64.59 -54.88 25.58
N ARG A 9 63.54 -54.47 24.87
CA ARG A 9 63.41 -53.09 24.37
C ARG A 9 63.35 -52.14 25.57
N PRO A 10 64.08 -51.01 25.56
CA PRO A 10 63.91 -50.00 26.60
C PRO A 10 62.48 -49.48 26.52
N ALA A 11 61.76 -49.54 27.64
CA ALA A 11 60.55 -48.76 27.80
C ALA A 11 60.96 -47.29 27.74
N VAL A 12 60.41 -46.54 26.78
CA VAL A 12 60.55 -45.09 26.76
C VAL A 12 59.90 -44.58 28.04
N ALA A 13 60.72 -44.08 28.97
CA ALA A 13 60.22 -43.44 30.17
C ALA A 13 59.42 -42.21 29.74
N ALA A 14 58.13 -42.16 30.09
CA ALA A 14 57.32 -40.97 29.91
C ALA A 14 57.92 -39.86 30.78
N GLN A 15 58.58 -38.88 30.13
CA GLN A 15 58.99 -37.66 30.81
C GLN A 15 57.71 -36.90 31.20
N GLY A 16 57.52 -36.69 32.51
CA GLY A 16 56.40 -35.90 33.02
C GLY A 16 56.55 -34.43 32.67
N PHE A 17 55.44 -33.75 32.39
CA PHE A 17 55.42 -32.32 32.09
C PHE A 17 55.92 -31.48 33.26
N THR A 18 56.68 -30.43 32.96
CA THR A 18 57.05 -29.43 33.96
C THR A 18 55.87 -28.52 34.29
N LEU A 19 55.81 -27.99 35.51
CA LEU A 19 54.75 -27.06 35.92
C LEU A 19 54.71 -25.81 35.01
N ILE A 20 55.87 -25.39 34.51
CA ILE A 20 56.02 -24.27 33.56
C ILE A 20 55.38 -24.63 32.20
N GLU A 21 55.61 -25.83 31.65
CA GLU A 21 54.97 -26.27 30.40
C GLU A 21 53.44 -26.28 30.50
N LEU A 22 52.89 -26.71 31.65
CA LEU A 22 51.45 -26.69 31.88
C LEU A 22 50.89 -25.26 31.95
N MET A 23 51.59 -24.34 32.62
CA MET A 23 51.21 -22.92 32.66
C MET A 23 51.24 -22.27 31.27
N VAL A 24 52.29 -22.53 30.49
CA VAL A 24 52.42 -21.99 29.12
C VAL A 24 51.34 -22.58 28.20
N ALA A 25 51.07 -23.88 28.29
CA ALA A 25 50.02 -24.53 27.49
C ALA A 25 48.62 -23.96 27.78
N MET A 26 48.30 -23.71 29.06
CA MET A 26 47.03 -23.08 29.44
C MET A 26 46.93 -21.63 28.96
N LEU A 27 48.02 -20.85 29.08
CA LEU A 27 48.06 -19.48 28.59
C LEU A 27 47.81 -19.41 27.07
N LEU A 28 48.51 -20.25 26.31
CA LEU A 28 48.32 -20.33 24.85
C LEU A 28 46.91 -20.82 24.49
N GLY A 29 46.37 -21.80 25.23
CA GLY A 29 45.01 -22.28 25.06
C GLY A 29 43.96 -21.17 25.26
N LEU A 30 44.13 -20.35 26.31
CA LEU A 30 43.25 -19.20 26.56
C LEU A 30 43.34 -18.14 25.46
N ILE A 31 44.53 -17.84 24.96
CA ILE A 31 44.72 -16.88 23.85
C ILE A 31 43.98 -17.37 22.60
N VAL A 32 44.13 -18.65 22.24
CA VAL A 32 43.46 -19.22 21.07
C VAL A 32 41.95 -19.21 21.23
N ILE A 33 41.43 -19.66 22.39
CA ILE A 33 39.99 -19.65 22.66
C ILE A 33 39.45 -18.22 22.63
N GLY A 34 40.15 -17.26 23.26
CA GLY A 34 39.78 -15.85 23.22
C GLY A 34 39.72 -15.29 21.80
N GLY A 35 40.71 -15.64 20.96
CA GLY A 35 40.71 -15.34 19.53
C GLY A 35 39.49 -15.91 18.80
N VAL A 36 39.21 -17.20 18.96
CA VAL A 36 38.06 -17.86 18.33
C VAL A 36 36.73 -17.23 18.77
N VAL A 37 36.56 -16.94 20.08
CA VAL A 37 35.35 -16.29 20.61
C VAL A 37 35.17 -14.90 20.01
N SER A 38 36.24 -14.11 19.87
CA SER A 38 36.17 -12.78 19.25
C SER A 38 35.71 -12.84 17.79
N VAL A 39 36.22 -13.80 17.01
CA VAL A 39 35.81 -14.02 15.61
C VAL A 39 34.35 -14.47 15.55
N PHE A 40 33.93 -15.35 16.45
CA PHE A 40 32.55 -15.82 16.50
C PHE A 40 31.56 -14.67 16.81
N ILE A 41 31.88 -13.81 17.77
CA ILE A 41 31.08 -12.62 18.09
C ILE A 41 31.03 -11.66 16.90
N ALA A 42 32.15 -11.44 16.22
CA ALA A 42 32.20 -10.61 15.01
C ALA A 42 31.30 -11.17 13.90
N ASN A 43 31.39 -12.49 13.62
CA ASN A 43 30.55 -13.16 12.63
C ASN A 43 29.06 -13.07 12.98
N GLN A 44 28.70 -13.24 14.26
CA GLN A 44 27.31 -13.10 14.70
C GLN A 44 26.79 -11.66 14.49
N ARG A 45 27.61 -10.64 14.74
CA ARG A 45 27.25 -9.24 14.47
C ARG A 45 27.03 -9.03 12.98
N THR A 46 27.96 -9.47 12.14
CA THR A 46 27.83 -9.37 10.67
C THR A 46 26.57 -10.08 10.17
N TYR A 47 26.26 -11.26 10.69
CA TYR A 47 25.03 -11.97 10.34
C TYR A 47 23.78 -11.15 10.66
N ARG A 48 23.69 -10.56 11.87
CA ARG A 48 22.56 -9.70 12.26
C ARG A 48 22.45 -8.46 11.38
N THR A 49 23.56 -7.80 11.07
CA THR A 49 23.58 -6.64 10.17
C THR A 49 23.09 -7.01 8.76
N ASN A 50 23.52 -8.15 8.24
CA ASN A 50 23.08 -8.63 6.92
C ASN A 50 21.59 -8.97 6.91
N GLN A 51 21.09 -9.63 7.95
CA GLN A 51 19.67 -9.94 8.09
C GLN A 51 18.84 -8.65 8.15
N ALA A 52 19.24 -7.71 9.00
CA ALA A 52 18.58 -6.41 9.14
C ALA A 52 18.55 -5.60 7.83
N LEU A 53 19.61 -5.68 7.02
CA LEU A 53 19.64 -5.07 5.69
C LEU A 53 18.68 -5.77 4.72
N GLY A 54 18.60 -7.10 4.78
CA GLY A 54 17.64 -7.90 4.01
C GLY A 54 16.20 -7.48 4.30
N ASP A 55 15.83 -7.39 5.59
CA ASP A 55 14.49 -6.98 6.01
C ASP A 55 14.10 -5.59 5.46
N VAL A 56 15.04 -4.63 5.48
CA VAL A 56 14.83 -3.27 4.93
C VAL A 56 14.62 -3.29 3.41
N GLN A 57 15.38 -4.13 2.69
CA GLN A 57 15.26 -4.25 1.24
C GLN A 57 13.94 -4.93 0.83
N ASP A 58 13.55 -5.99 1.52
CA ASP A 58 12.32 -6.73 1.26
C ASP A 58 11.08 -5.87 1.58
N GLY A 59 11.11 -5.13 2.70
CA GLY A 59 10.07 -4.17 3.05
C GLY A 59 9.94 -3.05 2.01
N SER A 60 11.06 -2.50 1.57
CA SER A 60 11.11 -1.48 0.52
C SER A 60 10.51 -1.98 -0.79
N ARG A 61 10.93 -3.17 -1.25
CA ARG A 61 10.40 -3.79 -2.47
C ARG A 61 8.89 -3.98 -2.40
N THR A 62 8.40 -4.52 -1.29
CA THR A 62 6.96 -4.74 -1.07
C THR A 62 6.19 -3.42 -1.10
N ALA A 63 6.68 -2.38 -0.41
CA ALA A 63 6.05 -1.07 -0.38
C ALA A 63 5.91 -0.48 -1.79
N PHE A 64 7.00 -0.43 -2.56
CA PHE A 64 6.97 0.14 -3.91
C PHE A 64 6.13 -0.69 -4.89
N GLU A 65 6.15 -2.03 -4.81
CA GLU A 65 5.33 -2.87 -5.68
C GLU A 65 3.82 -2.59 -5.48
N MET A 66 3.38 -2.45 -4.22
CA MET A 66 1.98 -2.17 -3.89
C MET A 66 1.57 -0.75 -4.25
N MET A 67 2.35 0.26 -3.82
CA MET A 67 2.06 1.67 -4.16
C MET A 67 2.07 1.90 -5.66
N ALA A 68 3.04 1.32 -6.38
CA ALA A 68 3.12 1.50 -7.82
C ALA A 68 1.93 0.86 -8.56
N ARG A 69 1.33 -0.21 -8.01
CA ARG A 69 0.10 -0.78 -8.59
C ARG A 69 -1.06 0.22 -8.49
N ASP A 70 -1.30 0.76 -7.29
CA ASP A 70 -2.38 1.73 -7.09
C ASP A 70 -2.15 3.03 -7.88
N ILE A 71 -0.90 3.52 -7.95
CA ILE A 71 -0.54 4.73 -8.73
C ILE A 71 -0.76 4.52 -10.22
N ARG A 72 -0.35 3.37 -10.78
CA ARG A 72 -0.53 3.10 -12.23
C ARG A 72 -2.00 3.12 -12.63
N ASP A 73 -2.87 2.68 -11.74
CA ASP A 73 -4.30 2.54 -12.03
C ASP A 73 -5.14 3.75 -11.58
N ALA A 74 -4.50 4.81 -11.07
CA ALA A 74 -5.18 6.01 -10.59
C ALA A 74 -6.04 6.67 -11.67
N GLY A 75 -7.31 6.91 -11.35
CA GLY A 75 -8.30 7.49 -12.26
C GLY A 75 -8.74 6.58 -13.41
N LEU A 76 -8.33 5.29 -13.43
CA LEU A 76 -8.85 4.34 -14.42
C LEU A 76 -10.31 4.03 -14.13
N ASN A 77 -11.14 4.13 -15.16
CA ASN A 77 -12.57 3.83 -15.10
C ASN A 77 -12.99 2.58 -15.89
N GLY A 78 -12.04 1.87 -16.50
CA GLY A 78 -12.29 0.63 -17.26
C GLY A 78 -12.57 0.83 -18.76
N CYS A 79 -13.27 1.90 -19.15
CA CYS A 79 -13.80 2.03 -20.51
C CYS A 79 -13.29 3.22 -21.34
N ASN A 80 -12.39 4.06 -20.80
CA ASN A 80 -11.78 5.20 -21.51
C ASN A 80 -12.78 6.15 -22.21
N ASN A 81 -13.82 6.56 -21.49
CA ASN A 81 -14.91 7.43 -21.95
C ASN A 81 -14.59 8.94 -21.90
N ASN A 82 -13.35 9.33 -22.20
CA ASN A 82 -12.92 10.75 -22.22
C ASN A 82 -13.24 11.55 -20.94
N GLY A 83 -13.25 10.89 -19.77
CA GLY A 83 -13.49 11.53 -18.48
C GLY A 83 -14.98 11.84 -18.18
N ARG A 84 -15.92 11.34 -18.98
CA ARG A 84 -17.37 11.50 -18.76
C ARG A 84 -17.88 10.55 -17.69
N VAL A 85 -17.55 10.86 -16.44
CA VAL A 85 -17.96 10.08 -15.27
C VAL A 85 -19.06 10.82 -14.52
N ALA A 86 -20.29 10.35 -14.67
CA ALA A 86 -21.39 10.75 -13.82
C ALA A 86 -21.15 10.22 -12.40
N ASN A 87 -21.32 11.06 -11.39
CA ASN A 87 -21.18 10.66 -9.99
C ASN A 87 -22.48 11.03 -9.29
N VAL A 88 -23.34 10.03 -9.05
CA VAL A 88 -24.64 10.24 -8.40
C VAL A 88 -24.58 10.01 -6.90
N LEU A 89 -23.41 9.73 -6.33
CA LEU A 89 -23.26 9.51 -4.89
C LEU A 89 -23.62 10.78 -4.11
N ASN A 90 -24.43 10.65 -3.06
CA ASN A 90 -24.78 11.78 -2.18
C ASN A 90 -23.54 12.36 -1.48
N ALA A 91 -22.52 11.53 -1.24
CA ALA A 91 -21.27 11.91 -0.57
C ALA A 91 -20.24 12.56 -1.50
N ARG A 92 -20.54 12.80 -2.78
CA ARG A 92 -19.62 13.50 -3.69
C ARG A 92 -19.46 14.98 -3.30
N PRO A 93 -18.40 15.67 -3.77
CA PRO A 93 -18.34 17.14 -3.67
C PRO A 93 -19.56 17.80 -4.32
N GLY A 94 -20.24 18.67 -3.56
CA GLY A 94 -21.48 19.32 -3.97
C GLY A 94 -22.71 18.40 -4.02
N GLY A 95 -22.64 17.21 -3.41
CA GLY A 95 -23.77 16.31 -3.20
C GLY A 95 -24.68 16.75 -2.04
N THR A 96 -25.65 15.91 -1.70
CA THR A 96 -26.66 16.17 -0.67
C THR A 96 -26.24 15.70 0.74
N ALA A 97 -25.16 14.92 0.85
CA ALA A 97 -24.59 14.47 2.12
C ALA A 97 -23.21 15.10 2.38
N THR A 98 -22.66 14.90 3.59
CA THR A 98 -21.29 15.32 3.92
C THR A 98 -20.31 14.69 2.94
N ALA A 99 -19.54 15.52 2.25
CA ALA A 99 -18.58 15.08 1.25
C ALA A 99 -17.59 14.08 1.85
N LYS A 100 -17.36 12.97 1.15
CA LYS A 100 -16.37 11.95 1.50
C LYS A 100 -15.29 11.95 0.44
N TRP A 101 -14.04 11.81 0.88
CA TRP A 101 -12.88 11.81 0.01
C TRP A 101 -12.95 10.70 -1.05
N TRP A 102 -13.43 9.52 -0.65
CA TRP A 102 -13.59 8.37 -1.54
C TRP A 102 -14.67 8.58 -2.62
N ALA A 103 -15.52 9.60 -2.50
CA ALA A 103 -16.54 9.94 -3.49
C ALA A 103 -16.12 11.11 -4.41
N ASN A 104 -14.89 11.63 -4.30
CA ASN A 104 -14.40 12.77 -5.10
C ASN A 104 -13.71 12.32 -6.40
N TRP A 105 -14.46 11.72 -7.32
CA TRP A 105 -13.90 11.24 -8.59
C TRP A 105 -13.23 12.35 -9.44
N GLY A 106 -13.72 13.60 -9.33
CA GLY A 106 -13.13 14.74 -10.04
C GLY A 106 -11.65 14.97 -9.71
N ASN A 107 -11.18 14.45 -8.57
CA ASN A 107 -9.77 14.43 -8.20
C ASN A 107 -9.34 13.00 -7.81
N ALA A 108 -9.34 12.09 -8.79
CA ALA A 108 -8.98 10.69 -8.59
C ALA A 108 -7.53 10.43 -8.15
N LEU A 109 -6.69 11.46 -8.07
CA LEU A 109 -5.38 11.43 -7.44
C LEU A 109 -5.14 12.75 -6.74
N ILE A 110 -4.86 12.73 -5.45
CA ILE A 110 -4.44 13.91 -4.67
C ILE A 110 -3.30 13.51 -3.74
N GLY A 111 -2.23 14.30 -3.77
CA GLY A 111 -1.17 14.25 -2.78
C GLY A 111 -1.37 15.29 -1.69
N TYR A 112 -0.90 14.97 -0.49
CA TYR A 112 -0.78 15.92 0.61
C TYR A 112 0.66 15.96 1.09
N ASP A 113 1.27 17.13 1.01
CA ASP A 113 2.59 17.41 1.58
C ASP A 113 2.53 17.32 3.12
N HIS A 114 3.68 17.18 3.77
CA HIS A 114 3.80 17.08 5.22
C HIS A 114 3.14 18.23 6.00
N SER A 115 2.94 19.39 5.35
CA SER A 115 2.31 20.58 5.92
C SER A 115 0.80 20.65 5.67
N GLN A 116 0.26 19.80 4.80
CA GLN A 116 -1.13 19.81 4.38
C GLN A 116 -1.96 18.77 5.13
N THR A 117 -3.17 19.16 5.51
CA THR A 117 -4.15 18.25 6.11
C THR A 117 -4.73 17.32 5.05
N ASP A 118 -4.57 16.03 5.29
CA ASP A 118 -5.26 14.99 4.54
C ASP A 118 -6.68 14.78 5.10
N VAL A 119 -7.65 14.66 4.20
CA VAL A 119 -9.06 14.47 4.57
C VAL A 119 -9.40 13.00 4.85
N ALA A 120 -8.55 12.04 4.47
CA ALA A 120 -8.71 10.61 4.75
C ALA A 120 -8.18 10.23 6.13
N VAL A 121 -7.11 10.88 6.58
CA VAL A 121 -6.43 10.56 7.84
C VAL A 121 -5.91 11.81 8.54
N ALA A 122 -6.19 11.92 9.84
CA ALA A 122 -5.66 13.00 10.65
C ALA A 122 -4.20 12.76 11.03
N ASN A 123 -3.43 13.84 11.07
CA ASN A 123 -2.09 13.84 11.65
C ASN A 123 -2.14 13.65 13.18
N GLY A 124 -1.17 12.95 13.75
CA GLY A 124 -1.07 12.81 15.21
C GLY A 124 -0.10 11.73 15.69
N THR A 125 -0.21 11.43 16.97
CA THR A 125 0.61 10.42 17.67
C THR A 125 -0.19 9.19 18.13
N ALA A 126 -1.51 9.18 17.93
CA ALA A 126 -2.35 8.03 18.21
C ALA A 126 -2.13 6.92 17.16
N GLU A 127 -2.40 5.67 17.52
CA GLU A 127 -2.31 4.54 16.61
C GLU A 127 -3.09 4.83 15.31
N LYS A 128 -2.48 4.51 14.16
CA LYS A 128 -2.99 4.74 12.79
C LYS A 128 -3.12 6.21 12.38
N ALA A 129 -2.83 7.19 13.24
CA ALA A 129 -2.74 8.58 12.83
C ALA A 129 -1.53 8.77 11.90
N ARG A 130 -1.64 9.69 10.94
CA ARG A 130 -0.54 10.04 10.04
C ARG A 130 0.58 10.71 10.84
N VAL A 131 1.80 10.23 10.68
CA VAL A 131 2.97 10.75 11.37
C VAL A 131 3.29 12.15 10.85
N ASN A 132 3.50 13.10 11.76
CA ASN A 132 3.89 14.47 11.40
C ASN A 132 5.21 14.47 10.61
N GLY A 133 5.30 15.33 9.59
CA GLY A 133 6.50 15.43 8.76
C GLY A 133 6.56 14.42 7.60
N THR A 134 5.48 13.65 7.37
CA THR A 134 5.40 12.69 6.26
C THR A 134 4.28 13.07 5.31
N ASP A 135 4.43 12.80 4.02
CA ASP A 135 3.41 13.04 2.98
C ASP A 135 2.31 11.96 3.01
N SER A 136 1.23 12.14 2.24
CA SER A 136 0.24 11.09 1.94
C SER A 136 -0.28 11.19 0.51
N LEU A 137 -0.87 10.10 0.02
CA LEU A 137 -1.35 9.95 -1.36
C LEU A 137 -2.70 9.26 -1.41
N MET A 138 -3.69 10.00 -1.88
CA MET A 138 -5.04 9.52 -2.15
C MET A 138 -5.22 9.19 -3.62
N LEU A 139 -5.87 8.06 -3.90
CA LEU A 139 -6.10 7.53 -5.24
C LEU A 139 -7.50 6.93 -5.33
N LEU A 140 -8.19 7.15 -6.44
CA LEU A 140 -9.46 6.50 -6.79
C LEU A 140 -9.28 5.75 -8.11
N ARG A 141 -9.82 4.54 -8.19
CA ARG A 141 -9.81 3.74 -9.42
C ARG A 141 -10.98 2.75 -9.44
N ALA A 142 -11.34 2.28 -10.62
CA ALA A 142 -12.12 1.05 -10.74
C ALA A 142 -11.22 -0.16 -10.40
N GLU A 143 -11.70 -1.05 -9.54
CA GLU A 143 -11.04 -2.29 -9.12
C GLU A 143 -12.06 -3.44 -9.01
N GLY A 144 -11.62 -4.67 -9.24
CA GLY A 144 -12.44 -5.84 -8.91
C GLY A 144 -13.59 -6.11 -9.87
N SER A 145 -14.51 -7.00 -9.45
CA SER A 145 -15.29 -7.89 -10.31
C SER A 145 -15.89 -7.21 -11.55
N GLY A 146 -15.24 -7.45 -12.69
CA GLY A 146 -15.68 -7.09 -14.03
C GLY A 146 -16.89 -7.91 -14.46
N VAL A 147 -17.99 -7.80 -13.71
CA VAL A 147 -19.28 -8.32 -14.13
C VAL A 147 -19.83 -7.42 -15.23
N THR A 148 -20.69 -7.96 -16.07
CA THR A 148 -21.16 -7.26 -17.26
C THR A 148 -22.67 -7.08 -17.22
N VAL A 149 -23.13 -5.93 -17.71
CA VAL A 149 -24.55 -5.63 -17.81
C VAL A 149 -25.21 -6.57 -18.84
N LYS A 150 -26.19 -7.36 -18.41
CA LYS A 150 -27.10 -8.08 -19.29
C LYS A 150 -28.23 -7.17 -19.77
N LEU A 151 -28.80 -6.40 -18.83
CA LEU A 151 -29.88 -5.46 -19.07
C LEU A 151 -29.76 -4.30 -18.09
N ASN A 152 -29.84 -3.08 -18.61
CA ASN A 152 -30.04 -1.88 -17.81
C ASN A 152 -31.47 -1.36 -18.04
N THR A 153 -32.23 -1.17 -16.96
CA THR A 153 -33.59 -0.61 -17.04
C THR A 153 -33.63 0.69 -16.23
N GLU A 154 -33.53 1.82 -16.93
CA GLU A 154 -33.77 3.15 -16.38
C GLU A 154 -35.13 3.70 -16.84
N PRO A 155 -35.86 4.47 -16.01
CA PRO A 155 -35.48 5.00 -14.69
C PRO A 155 -35.75 4.03 -13.52
N ALA A 156 -35.97 2.73 -13.78
CA ALA A 156 -36.22 1.74 -12.73
C ALA A 156 -35.00 1.47 -11.84
N ALA A 157 -33.83 2.04 -12.13
CA ALA A 157 -32.60 1.96 -11.36
C ALA A 157 -32.08 0.52 -11.16
N THR A 158 -32.12 -0.28 -12.23
CA THR A 158 -31.73 -1.70 -12.16
C THR A 158 -30.75 -2.12 -13.25
N PHE A 159 -29.73 -2.86 -12.84
CA PHE A 159 -28.86 -3.64 -13.72
C PHE A 159 -29.06 -5.12 -13.44
N THR A 160 -29.43 -5.90 -14.45
CA THR A 160 -29.28 -7.36 -14.41
C THR A 160 -27.88 -7.69 -14.94
N ILE A 161 -27.10 -8.49 -14.22
CA ILE A 161 -25.76 -8.92 -14.66
C ILE A 161 -25.83 -10.21 -15.50
N ASN A 162 -24.81 -10.47 -16.32
CA ASN A 162 -24.72 -11.71 -17.11
C ASN A 162 -24.31 -12.92 -16.24
N GLU A 163 -23.60 -12.66 -15.16
CA GLU A 163 -22.98 -13.64 -14.29
C GLU A 163 -24.00 -14.25 -13.32
N SER A 164 -23.86 -15.55 -13.03
CA SER A 164 -24.74 -16.26 -12.09
C SER A 164 -24.50 -15.89 -10.62
N SER A 165 -23.36 -15.29 -10.32
CA SER A 165 -22.95 -14.85 -8.98
C SER A 165 -21.91 -13.74 -9.09
N SER A 166 -21.86 -12.86 -8.09
CA SER A 166 -20.83 -11.83 -7.95
C SER A 166 -20.41 -11.71 -6.49
N ASP A 167 -19.30 -11.03 -6.23
CA ASP A 167 -18.88 -10.60 -4.89
C ASP A 167 -19.45 -9.22 -4.51
N LEU A 168 -20.32 -8.65 -5.37
CA LEU A 168 -21.02 -7.41 -5.12
C LEU A 168 -22.05 -7.59 -4.01
N GLN A 169 -22.25 -6.56 -3.21
CA GLN A 169 -23.20 -6.55 -2.11
C GLN A 169 -23.93 -5.22 -2.01
N ALA A 170 -25.10 -5.21 -1.37
CA ALA A 170 -25.78 -3.96 -1.01
C ALA A 170 -24.82 -3.09 -0.17
N GLY A 171 -24.70 -1.82 -0.53
CA GLY A 171 -23.77 -0.88 0.07
C GLY A 171 -22.47 -0.67 -0.70
N ASP A 172 -22.09 -1.58 -1.60
CA ASP A 172 -20.89 -1.41 -2.42
C ASP A 172 -21.04 -0.18 -3.33
N VAL A 173 -19.93 0.54 -3.51
CA VAL A 173 -19.85 1.59 -4.54
C VAL A 173 -19.25 0.96 -5.78
N ILE A 174 -19.96 1.08 -6.90
CA ILE A 174 -19.55 0.53 -8.18
C ILE A 174 -19.41 1.63 -9.21
N MET A 175 -18.55 1.36 -10.18
CA MET A 175 -18.45 2.08 -11.43
C MET A 175 -19.04 1.22 -12.53
N VAL A 176 -20.05 1.74 -13.23
CA VAL A 176 -20.56 1.15 -14.47
C VAL A 176 -20.02 1.97 -15.63
N CYS A 177 -19.47 1.34 -16.66
CA CYS A 177 -18.92 2.05 -17.81
C CYS A 177 -19.16 1.36 -19.14
N ASP A 178 -19.21 2.16 -20.19
CA ASP A 178 -19.07 1.75 -21.59
C ASP A 178 -18.18 2.79 -22.32
N PRO A 179 -17.93 2.65 -23.65
CA PRO A 179 -17.07 3.60 -24.36
C PRO A 179 -17.54 5.06 -24.36
N ASP A 180 -18.81 5.34 -24.08
CA ASP A 180 -19.38 6.69 -24.14
C ASP A 180 -19.45 7.35 -22.74
N HIS A 181 -19.79 6.58 -21.69
CA HIS A 181 -20.03 7.09 -20.34
C HIS A 181 -19.53 6.18 -19.22
N ALA A 182 -19.36 6.74 -18.02
CA ALA A 182 -19.33 5.96 -16.78
C ALA A 182 -20.22 6.61 -15.73
N ALA A 183 -20.69 5.81 -14.79
CA ALA A 183 -21.47 6.24 -13.65
C ALA A 183 -20.94 5.60 -12.35
N LEU A 184 -20.76 6.41 -11.31
CA LEU A 184 -20.52 5.97 -9.94
C LEU A 184 -21.83 5.94 -9.18
N VAL A 185 -22.20 4.75 -8.70
CA VAL A 185 -23.44 4.49 -7.95
C VAL A 185 -23.13 3.64 -6.72
N GLN A 186 -23.95 3.78 -5.68
CA GLN A 186 -23.99 2.85 -4.55
C GLN A 186 -25.11 1.83 -4.79
N ILE A 187 -24.82 0.55 -4.58
CA ILE A 187 -25.82 -0.52 -4.67
C ILE A 187 -26.77 -0.40 -3.49
N THR A 188 -28.06 -0.26 -3.73
CA THR A 188 -29.10 -0.24 -2.68
C THR A 188 -29.59 -1.64 -2.33
N SER A 189 -29.62 -2.55 -3.31
CA SER A 189 -29.91 -3.97 -3.07
C SER A 189 -29.36 -4.84 -4.20
N LEU A 190 -29.12 -6.12 -3.90
CA LEU A 190 -28.73 -7.14 -4.88
C LEU A 190 -29.55 -8.40 -4.63
N ALA A 191 -30.35 -8.82 -5.60
CA ALA A 191 -31.15 -10.05 -5.51
C ALA A 191 -31.24 -10.73 -6.88
N GLY A 192 -30.95 -12.04 -6.93
CA GLY A 192 -31.09 -12.83 -8.16
C GLY A 192 -30.28 -12.33 -9.36
N GLY A 193 -29.13 -11.68 -9.14
CA GLY A 193 -28.33 -11.06 -10.21
C GLY A 193 -28.80 -9.67 -10.64
N THR A 194 -29.84 -9.13 -9.99
CA THR A 194 -30.31 -7.76 -10.21
C THR A 194 -29.75 -6.82 -9.15
N ILE A 195 -28.89 -5.91 -9.58
CA ILE A 195 -28.39 -4.76 -8.82
C ILE A 195 -29.43 -3.66 -8.90
N THR A 196 -29.85 -3.11 -7.76
CA THR A 196 -30.66 -1.89 -7.67
C THR A 196 -29.79 -0.73 -7.20
N HIS A 197 -29.98 0.48 -7.73
CA HIS A 197 -29.25 1.70 -7.36
C HIS A 197 -30.17 2.90 -7.08
N ALA A 198 -31.32 2.67 -6.44
CA ALA A 198 -32.33 3.71 -6.19
C ALA A 198 -31.76 4.99 -5.53
N ALA A 199 -32.44 6.14 -5.73
CA ALA A 199 -32.12 7.42 -5.11
C ALA A 199 -32.40 7.43 -3.58
N SER A 200 -31.63 6.61 -2.86
CA SER A 200 -31.78 6.27 -1.44
C SER A 200 -30.47 5.70 -0.90
N GLY A 201 -30.44 5.34 0.38
CA GLY A 201 -29.29 4.69 1.05
C GLY A 201 -28.46 5.65 1.91
N SER A 202 -27.36 5.13 2.48
CA SER A 202 -26.44 5.88 3.32
C SER A 202 -24.98 5.60 2.91
N PRO A 203 -24.24 6.59 2.36
CA PRO A 203 -24.72 7.92 1.98
C PRO A 203 -25.76 7.90 0.84
N GLY A 204 -25.75 6.87 0.00
CA GLY A 204 -26.75 6.63 -1.04
C GLY A 204 -26.51 7.38 -2.36
N ASN A 205 -27.49 7.28 -3.25
CA ASN A 205 -27.53 7.98 -4.53
C ASN A 205 -28.49 9.16 -4.48
N CYS A 206 -28.18 10.22 -5.23
CA CYS A 206 -29.02 11.42 -5.32
C CYS A 206 -30.08 11.32 -6.42
N SER A 207 -29.89 10.43 -7.39
CA SER A 207 -30.76 10.24 -8.55
C SER A 207 -30.58 8.83 -9.12
N THR A 208 -31.56 8.41 -9.91
CA THR A 208 -31.47 7.23 -10.78
C THR A 208 -30.96 7.60 -12.19
N ASP A 209 -30.89 8.91 -12.52
CA ASP A 209 -30.33 9.39 -13.77
C ASP A 209 -28.79 9.25 -13.79
N LEU A 210 -28.30 8.40 -14.68
CA LEU A 210 -26.87 8.12 -14.87
C LEU A 210 -26.21 9.02 -15.95
N SER A 211 -26.90 10.06 -16.42
CA SER A 211 -26.39 10.98 -17.44
C SER A 211 -25.22 11.84 -16.93
N PHE A 212 -24.31 12.17 -17.85
CA PHE A 212 -23.23 13.13 -17.64
C PHE A 212 -23.53 14.45 -18.38
N PRO A 213 -23.37 15.63 -17.74
CA PRO A 213 -22.98 15.83 -16.33
C PRO A 213 -24.09 15.42 -15.37
N THR A 214 -23.73 15.05 -14.13
CA THR A 214 -24.71 14.63 -13.13
C THR A 214 -25.60 15.78 -12.68
N VAL A 215 -26.91 15.63 -12.86
CA VAL A 215 -27.94 16.55 -12.35
C VAL A 215 -28.94 15.75 -11.53
N CYS A 216 -28.86 15.85 -10.20
CA CYS A 216 -29.65 14.99 -9.30
C CYS A 216 -31.17 15.20 -9.40
N THR A 217 -31.61 16.35 -9.93
CA THR A 217 -33.03 16.67 -10.15
C THR A 217 -33.53 16.31 -11.55
N SER A 218 -32.65 15.81 -12.41
CA SER A 218 -33.00 15.41 -13.77
C SER A 218 -33.85 14.15 -13.76
N THR A 219 -34.79 14.08 -14.69
CA THR A 219 -35.59 12.89 -15.01
C THR A 219 -35.10 12.20 -16.29
N SER A 220 -33.94 12.61 -16.81
CA SER A 220 -33.28 11.92 -17.91
C SER A 220 -32.79 10.56 -17.45
N SER A 221 -32.34 9.73 -18.38
CA SER A 221 -31.85 8.39 -18.05
C SER A 221 -30.86 7.94 -19.11
N TYR A 222 -29.59 7.85 -18.72
CA TYR A 222 -28.60 7.18 -19.53
C TYR A 222 -28.70 5.67 -19.33
N VAL A 223 -28.96 4.95 -20.42
CA VAL A 223 -29.11 3.49 -20.41
C VAL A 223 -27.85 2.85 -20.98
N PHE A 224 -26.98 2.35 -20.11
CA PHE A 224 -25.86 1.48 -20.48
C PHE A 224 -26.31 0.30 -21.35
N THR A 225 -25.55 0.04 -22.41
CA THR A 225 -25.82 -1.07 -23.34
C THR A 225 -25.42 -2.43 -22.72
N PRO A 226 -25.96 -3.55 -23.24
CA PRO A 226 -25.46 -4.87 -22.85
C PRO A 226 -23.95 -5.00 -23.05
N ASN A 227 -23.29 -5.67 -22.11
CA ASN A 227 -21.84 -5.80 -21.96
C ASN A 227 -21.08 -4.55 -21.49
N ALA A 228 -21.78 -3.50 -21.06
CA ALA A 228 -21.17 -2.47 -20.22
C ALA A 228 -20.53 -3.13 -18.99
N GLN A 229 -19.36 -2.62 -18.59
CA GLN A 229 -18.60 -3.17 -17.48
C GLN A 229 -19.06 -2.59 -16.16
N ILE A 230 -19.15 -3.43 -15.14
CA ILE A 230 -19.33 -3.01 -13.76
C ILE A 230 -18.05 -3.40 -13.01
N SER A 231 -17.53 -2.51 -12.17
CA SER A 231 -16.38 -2.75 -11.29
C SER A 231 -16.61 -2.07 -9.95
N LYS A 232 -15.98 -2.54 -8.87
CA LYS A 232 -16.04 -1.83 -7.59
C LYS A 232 -15.20 -0.56 -7.67
N LEU A 233 -15.59 0.46 -6.91
CA LEU A 233 -14.74 1.61 -6.66
C LEU A 233 -13.68 1.22 -5.62
N ALA A 234 -12.42 1.28 -5.99
CA ALA A 234 -11.32 1.30 -5.04
C ALA A 234 -10.92 2.74 -4.74
N ALA A 235 -11.06 3.09 -3.46
CA ALA A 235 -10.53 4.31 -2.91
C ALA A 235 -9.41 3.97 -1.94
N VAL A 236 -8.24 4.57 -2.16
CA VAL A 236 -6.99 4.23 -1.50
C VAL A 236 -6.36 5.48 -0.93
N ASP A 237 -5.84 5.40 0.29
CA ASP A 237 -4.94 6.43 0.82
C ASP A 237 -3.67 5.78 1.41
N TRP A 238 -2.52 6.20 0.93
CA TRP A 238 -1.21 5.75 1.40
C TRP A 238 -0.58 6.80 2.30
N TYR A 239 -0.12 6.40 3.48
CA TYR A 239 0.50 7.31 4.45
C TYR A 239 1.43 6.57 5.40
N VAL A 240 2.36 7.28 6.04
CA VAL A 240 3.14 6.72 7.16
C VAL A 240 2.36 6.96 8.45
N GLY A 241 1.96 5.89 9.11
CA GLY A 241 1.12 5.91 10.30
C GLY A 241 1.85 5.43 11.56
N VAL A 242 1.39 5.86 12.73
CA VAL A 242 1.86 5.35 14.03
C VAL A 242 1.41 3.89 14.19
N ASN A 243 2.34 2.99 14.44
CA ASN A 243 2.04 1.57 14.60
C ASN A 243 1.75 1.21 16.08
N PRO A 244 1.15 0.04 16.36
CA PRO A 244 0.79 -0.37 17.72
C PRO A 244 1.99 -0.56 18.67
N LEU A 245 3.22 -0.60 18.14
CA LEU A 245 4.46 -0.78 18.89
C LEU A 245 5.15 0.57 19.22
N GLY A 246 4.50 1.70 18.92
CA GLY A 246 5.04 3.04 19.18
C GLY A 246 6.07 3.53 18.15
N GLY A 247 6.27 2.78 17.06
CA GLY A 247 7.03 3.21 15.88
C GLY A 247 6.11 3.69 14.75
N SER A 248 6.61 3.63 13.53
CA SER A 248 5.87 3.99 12.33
C SER A 248 5.90 2.89 11.28
N SER A 249 4.91 2.90 10.39
CA SER A 249 4.75 1.90 9.34
C SER A 249 4.04 2.53 8.16
N LEU A 250 4.21 1.96 6.97
CA LEU A 250 3.42 2.34 5.81
C LEU A 250 2.03 1.72 5.97
N TYR A 251 1.02 2.57 5.95
CA TYR A 251 -0.38 2.18 5.99
C TYR A 251 -1.04 2.43 4.65
N ARG A 252 -2.05 1.61 4.37
CA ARG A 252 -3.00 1.81 3.28
C ARG A 252 -4.41 1.83 3.84
N ILE A 253 -5.16 2.88 3.56
CA ILE A 253 -6.61 2.90 3.74
C ILE A 253 -7.23 2.29 2.50
N GLY A 254 -8.13 1.32 2.67
CA GLY A 254 -9.04 0.84 1.63
C GLY A 254 -10.49 1.18 1.96
N LEU A 255 -11.34 1.23 0.93
CA LEU A 255 -12.79 1.33 1.11
C LEU A 255 -13.39 -0.08 1.26
N GLU A 256 -14.00 -0.34 2.41
CA GLU A 256 -14.68 -1.61 2.69
C GLU A 256 -16.17 -1.38 2.91
N ASN A 257 -17.01 -2.34 2.52
CA ASN A 257 -18.42 -2.33 2.87
C ASN A 257 -18.60 -2.94 4.26
N VAL A 258 -19.01 -2.10 5.23
CA VAL A 258 -19.29 -2.53 6.60
C VAL A 258 -20.77 -2.35 6.87
N ALA A 259 -21.51 -3.47 6.91
CA ALA A 259 -22.96 -3.48 7.15
C ALA A 259 -23.76 -2.56 6.20
N GLY A 260 -23.39 -2.53 4.93
CA GLY A 260 -24.07 -1.72 3.89
C GLY A 260 -23.54 -0.30 3.73
N VAL A 261 -22.48 0.08 4.48
CA VAL A 261 -21.92 1.44 4.45
C VAL A 261 -20.46 1.41 3.99
N PRO A 262 -20.10 2.16 2.92
CA PRO A 262 -18.72 2.35 2.49
C PRO A 262 -17.90 3.03 3.59
N THR A 263 -16.93 2.28 4.13
CA THR A 263 -16.16 2.65 5.31
C THR A 263 -14.67 2.54 5.02
N PRO A 264 -13.91 3.65 5.11
CA PRO A 264 -12.46 3.62 5.08
C PRO A 264 -11.86 2.78 6.21
N LYS A 265 -10.94 1.87 5.90
CA LYS A 265 -10.24 1.02 6.86
C LYS A 265 -8.74 1.04 6.59
N ALA A 266 -7.97 1.44 7.59
CA ALA A 266 -6.52 1.45 7.54
C ALA A 266 -5.93 0.06 7.88
N GLN A 267 -4.98 -0.39 7.07
CA GLN A 267 -4.23 -1.63 7.22
C GLN A 267 -2.72 -1.31 7.24
N GLU A 268 -1.98 -1.93 8.16
CA GLU A 268 -0.51 -1.85 8.20
C GLU A 268 0.06 -2.72 7.08
N MET A 269 0.88 -2.14 6.21
CA MET A 269 1.37 -2.81 4.99
C MET A 269 2.82 -3.24 5.14
N VAL A 270 3.68 -2.28 5.51
CA VAL A 270 5.11 -2.50 5.70
C VAL A 270 5.55 -1.82 6.98
N ARG A 271 6.14 -2.60 7.87
CA ARG A 271 6.64 -2.11 9.16
C ARG A 271 7.92 -1.30 9.00
N ASP A 272 8.18 -0.43 9.97
CA ASP A 272 9.41 0.36 10.07
C ASP A 272 9.68 1.30 8.88
N VAL A 273 8.64 1.67 8.14
CA VAL A 273 8.69 2.82 7.22
C VAL A 273 8.52 4.09 8.07
N THR A 274 9.57 4.89 8.14
CA THR A 274 9.66 6.05 9.04
C THR A 274 9.48 7.39 8.36
N GLY A 275 9.62 7.44 7.02
CA GLY A 275 9.41 8.66 6.26
C GLY A 275 8.84 8.37 4.89
N MET A 276 8.03 9.32 4.41
CA MET A 276 7.52 9.32 3.04
C MET A 276 7.50 10.75 2.50
N THR A 277 8.07 10.93 1.32
CA THR A 277 8.06 12.18 0.56
C THR A 277 7.62 11.90 -0.87
N LEU A 278 6.72 12.71 -1.39
CA LEU A 278 6.05 12.54 -2.66
C LEU A 278 6.21 13.79 -3.51
N THR A 279 6.56 13.58 -4.77
CA THR A 279 6.59 14.66 -5.77
C THR A 279 5.90 14.21 -7.05
N TYR A 280 5.36 15.17 -7.79
CA TYR A 280 4.41 14.93 -8.87
C TYR A 280 4.93 15.57 -10.16
N HIS A 281 4.90 14.82 -11.25
CA HIS A 281 5.07 15.37 -12.59
C HIS A 281 3.70 15.67 -13.18
N GLN A 282 3.58 16.81 -13.84
CA GLN A 282 2.39 17.17 -14.62
C GLN A 282 2.78 17.20 -16.09
N SER A 283 1.88 16.73 -16.95
CA SER A 283 2.09 16.81 -18.39
C SER A 283 2.39 18.25 -18.82
N GLY A 284 3.47 18.44 -19.56
CA GLY A 284 3.96 19.75 -20.01
C GLY A 284 4.94 20.44 -19.06
N ASN A 285 5.14 19.94 -17.84
CA ASN A 285 6.19 20.45 -16.94
C ASN A 285 7.52 19.73 -17.20
N ALA A 286 8.64 20.37 -16.82
CA ALA A 286 9.97 19.77 -16.93
C ALA A 286 10.42 19.04 -15.64
N THR A 287 9.79 19.35 -14.51
CA THR A 287 10.25 18.91 -13.18
C THR A 287 9.10 18.39 -12.33
N PHE A 288 9.46 17.48 -11.42
CA PHE A 288 8.57 17.06 -10.35
C PHE A 288 8.42 18.19 -9.32
N VAL A 289 7.21 18.36 -8.79
CA VAL A 289 6.86 19.40 -7.81
C VAL A 289 6.18 18.78 -6.57
N PRO A 290 6.32 19.35 -5.37
CA PRO A 290 5.62 18.87 -4.18
C PRO A 290 4.11 19.19 -4.26
N ALA A 291 3.31 18.47 -3.47
CA ALA A 291 1.86 18.70 -3.36
C ALA A 291 1.49 20.11 -2.82
N SER A 292 2.40 20.76 -2.10
CA SER A 292 2.25 22.14 -1.61
C SER A 292 2.41 23.21 -2.70
N THR A 293 2.73 22.82 -3.94
CA THR A 293 2.81 23.75 -5.08
C THR A 293 1.44 24.38 -5.34
N ALA A 294 1.38 25.71 -5.24
CA ALA A 294 0.15 26.45 -5.47
C ALA A 294 -0.41 26.18 -6.88
N GLY A 295 -1.70 25.83 -6.95
CA GLY A 295 -2.40 25.61 -8.21
C GLY A 295 -2.03 24.32 -8.95
N ILE A 296 -1.46 23.32 -8.27
CA ILE A 296 -1.24 22.00 -8.87
C ILE A 296 -2.54 21.46 -9.48
N ASN A 297 -2.49 21.07 -10.75
CA ASN A 297 -3.63 20.48 -11.44
C ASN A 297 -3.53 18.97 -11.36
N TRP A 298 -4.23 18.40 -10.39
CA TRP A 298 -4.29 16.97 -10.16
C TRP A 298 -4.78 16.14 -11.35
N ALA A 299 -5.55 16.73 -12.27
CA ALA A 299 -5.98 16.05 -13.49
C ALA A 299 -4.85 15.88 -14.52
N LEU A 300 -3.82 16.75 -14.48
CA LEU A 300 -2.67 16.71 -15.38
C LEU A 300 -1.48 15.95 -14.82
N VAL A 301 -1.54 15.50 -13.56
CA VAL A 301 -0.48 14.68 -12.98
C VAL A 301 -0.41 13.35 -13.72
N ASP A 302 0.75 13.02 -14.29
CA ASP A 302 1.01 11.83 -15.11
C ASP A 302 2.04 10.87 -14.50
N ALA A 303 2.81 11.32 -13.49
CA ALA A 303 3.72 10.47 -12.72
C ALA A 303 3.88 10.93 -11.27
N VAL A 304 4.11 9.97 -10.39
CA VAL A 304 4.41 10.19 -8.97
C VAL A 304 5.78 9.60 -8.66
N ARG A 305 6.64 10.41 -8.04
CA ARG A 305 7.91 9.96 -7.48
C ARG A 305 7.75 9.80 -5.97
N VAL A 306 7.88 8.56 -5.53
CA VAL A 306 7.76 8.15 -4.13
C VAL A 306 9.16 7.96 -3.56
N THR A 307 9.43 8.60 -2.43
CA THR A 307 10.65 8.39 -1.64
C THR A 307 10.27 7.89 -0.26
N LEU A 308 10.75 6.70 0.12
CA LEU A 308 10.49 6.07 1.41
C LEU A 308 11.79 5.94 2.19
N THR A 309 11.73 6.23 3.49
CA THR A 309 12.80 5.93 4.44
C THR A 309 12.35 4.77 5.31
N LEU A 310 13.16 3.71 5.35
CA LEU A 310 12.91 2.50 6.12
C LEU A 310 14.03 2.29 7.14
N GLU A 311 13.68 1.71 8.27
CA GLU A 311 14.61 1.25 9.29
C GLU A 311 14.57 -0.26 9.46
N SER A 312 15.68 -0.85 9.88
CA SER A 312 15.69 -2.26 10.27
C SER A 312 14.83 -2.53 11.49
N VAL A 313 14.24 -3.72 11.52
CA VAL A 313 13.49 -4.23 12.67
C VAL A 313 14.41 -4.36 13.89
N ASP A 314 15.61 -4.91 13.73
CA ASP A 314 16.64 -4.89 14.77
C ASP A 314 17.23 -3.48 14.91
N LYS A 315 16.83 -2.78 15.98
CA LYS A 315 17.25 -1.42 16.29
C LYS A 315 18.72 -1.31 16.76
N LYS A 316 19.47 -2.40 16.85
CA LYS A 316 20.90 -2.41 17.24
C LYS A 316 21.81 -3.07 16.20
N SER A 317 21.32 -3.24 14.98
CA SER A 317 22.02 -3.94 13.90
C SER A 317 23.13 -3.12 13.22
N GLY A 318 23.15 -1.80 13.42
CA GLY A 318 24.20 -0.89 12.95
C GLY A 318 25.50 -1.00 13.74
N THR A 319 26.62 -0.59 13.13
CA THR A 319 27.95 -0.58 13.76
C THR A 319 28.04 0.38 14.96
N ASP A 320 27.11 1.33 15.05
CA ASP A 320 26.93 2.29 16.15
C ASP A 320 25.79 1.88 17.11
N ALA A 321 25.32 0.64 17.02
CA ALA A 321 24.18 0.10 17.78
C ALA A 321 22.85 0.86 17.56
N LYS A 322 22.66 1.44 16.38
CA LYS A 322 21.40 2.03 15.91
C LYS A 322 20.75 1.14 14.83
N PRO A 323 19.47 1.38 14.46
CA PRO A 323 18.88 0.73 13.30
C PRO A 323 19.61 1.10 12.02
N ILE A 324 19.66 0.17 11.07
CA ILE A 324 20.06 0.48 9.70
C ILE A 324 18.92 1.27 9.06
N SER A 325 19.20 2.52 8.68
CA SER A 325 18.26 3.35 7.93
C SER A 325 18.65 3.45 6.45
N ARG A 326 17.69 3.31 5.54
CA ARG A 326 17.87 3.44 4.09
C ARG A 326 16.73 4.23 3.48
N THR A 327 17.07 5.07 2.52
CA THR A 327 16.10 5.80 1.70
C THR A 327 16.12 5.25 0.29
N PHE A 328 14.93 5.01 -0.26
CA PHE A 328 14.71 4.48 -1.60
C PHE A 328 13.76 5.40 -2.34
N THR A 329 13.93 5.51 -3.65
CA THR A 329 13.09 6.34 -4.51
C THR A 329 12.68 5.55 -5.74
N ALA A 330 11.40 5.61 -6.09
CA ALA A 330 10.85 5.05 -7.33
C ALA A 330 9.88 6.04 -7.97
N THR A 331 9.87 6.08 -9.30
CA THR A 331 8.91 6.88 -10.07
C THR A 331 7.93 5.94 -10.77
N THR A 332 6.64 6.22 -10.63
CA THR A 332 5.57 5.45 -11.27
C THR A 332 4.71 6.38 -12.12
N THR A 333 4.52 6.02 -13.39
CA THR A 333 3.61 6.73 -14.30
C THR A 333 2.18 6.22 -14.15
N ILE A 334 1.21 7.08 -14.44
CA ILE A 334 -0.23 6.79 -14.38
C ILE A 334 -0.69 6.34 -15.76
N ARG A 335 -1.22 5.12 -15.87
CA ARG A 335 -1.40 4.43 -17.16
C ARG A 335 -2.26 5.21 -18.17
N ASN A 336 -3.36 5.82 -17.71
CA ASN A 336 -4.29 6.55 -18.57
C ASN A 336 -3.96 8.04 -18.76
N ARG A 337 -2.77 8.48 -18.35
CA ARG A 337 -2.35 9.89 -18.45
C ARG A 337 -1.02 10.09 -19.16
N VAL A 338 -0.41 9.00 -19.63
CA VAL A 338 0.76 9.06 -20.50
C VAL A 338 0.27 8.93 -21.94
N ILE A 339 0.54 9.96 -22.74
CA ILE A 339 0.26 10.01 -24.19
C ILE A 339 1.61 10.03 -24.91
#